data_AF-A0A1I5C405-F1
#
_entry.id   AF-A0A1I5C405-F1
#
_cell.length_a   1.000
_cell.length_b   1.000
_cell.length_c   1.000
_cell.angle_alpha   90.00
_cell.angle_beta   90.00
_cell.angle_gamma   90.00
#
_symmetry.space_group_name_H-M   'P 1'
#
loop_
_entity.id
_entity.type
_entity.pdbx_description
1 polymer ?
#
loop_
_entity_poly.entity_id
_entity_poly.type
_entity_poly.pdbx_seq_one_letter_code
_entity_poly.pdbx_strand_id
1 'polypeptide(L)' 'MKFATIAITLLAATAAQAHPGHMAEVAGHGHWLGAAALGAAIAIGLWAGLKARKDAQASDNETGDEATDDEVQEA' A
#
# COMPACT_ATOMS: atom_id res chain seq x y z
N MET A 1 33.54 50.01 8.18
CA MET A 1 34.34 48.93 7.56
C MET A 1 33.82 47.54 7.91
N LYS A 2 33.80 47.12 9.18
CA LYS A 2 33.42 45.76 9.63
C LYS A 2 32.02 45.30 9.14
N PHE A 3 31.02 46.18 9.26
CA PHE A 3 29.65 45.88 8.84
C PHE A 3 29.50 45.80 7.32
N ALA A 4 30.30 46.55 6.56
CA ALA A 4 30.30 46.49 5.10
C ALA A 4 30.91 45.17 4.61
N THR A 5 31.97 44.68 5.27
CA THR A 5 32.56 43.38 4.96
C THR A 5 31.57 42.23 5.20
N ILE A 6 30.82 42.28 6.31
CA ILE A 6 29.78 41.28 6.64
C ILE A 6 28.66 41.31 5.60
N ALA A 7 28.18 42.49 5.21
CA ALA A 7 27.14 42.64 4.20
C ALA A 7 27.59 42.10 2.83
N ILE A 8 28.83 42.36 2.43
CA ILE A 8 29.40 41.86 1.17
C ILE A 8 29.54 40.33 1.19
N THR A 9 29.98 39.74 2.31
CA THR A 9 30.10 38.27 2.42
C THR A 9 28.76 37.55 2.36
N LEU A 10 27.70 38.18 2.89
CA LEU A 10 26.35 37.62 2.84
C LEU A 10 25.75 37.69 1.43
N LEU A 11 26.01 38.77 0.68
CA LEU A 11 25.57 38.88 -0.72
C LEU A 11 26.42 38.05 -1.68
N ALA A 12 27.67 37.76 -1.33
CA ALA A 12 28.56 36.86 -2.07
C ALA A 12 28.25 35.37 -1.85
N ALA A 13 27.34 35.03 -0.92
CA ALA A 13 26.78 33.70 -0.79
C ALA A 13 25.83 33.43 -1.97
N THR A 14 26.41 33.21 -3.14
CA THR A 14 25.71 32.65 -4.30
C THR A 14 25.15 31.29 -3.92
N ALA A 15 23.91 31.02 -4.31
CA ALA A 15 23.31 29.70 -4.17
C ALA A 15 24.29 28.66 -4.74
N ALA A 16 24.69 27.67 -3.93
CA ALA A 16 25.36 26.51 -4.46
C ALA A 16 24.38 25.85 -5.43
N GLN A 17 24.65 26.01 -6.74
CA GLN A 17 23.83 25.44 -7.79
C GLN A 17 24.09 23.93 -7.80
N ALA A 18 23.55 23.22 -6.81
CA ALA A 18 23.47 21.78 -6.83
C ALA A 18 22.71 21.42 -8.11
N HIS A 19 23.41 20.80 -9.06
CA HIS A 19 22.80 20.38 -10.31
C HIS A 19 21.53 19.57 -9.97
N PRO A 20 20.37 19.84 -10.60
CA PRO A 20 19.14 19.07 -10.34
C PRO A 20 19.30 17.56 -10.47
N GLY A 21 20.39 17.09 -11.12
CA GLY A 21 20.77 15.69 -11.23
C GLY A 21 20.85 14.95 -9.90
N HIS A 22 21.29 15.59 -8.80
CA HIS A 22 21.32 14.90 -7.50
C HIS A 22 19.94 14.72 -6.83
N MET A 23 18.92 15.47 -7.27
CA MET A 23 17.54 15.29 -6.79
C MET A 23 16.79 14.22 -7.60
N ALA A 24 17.23 13.95 -8.83
CA ALA A 24 16.67 12.91 -9.68
C ALA A 24 16.91 11.50 -9.13
N GLU A 25 18.09 11.24 -8.54
CA GLU A 25 18.41 9.97 -7.87
C GLU A 25 17.43 9.62 -6.73
N VAL A 26 16.92 10.63 -5.99
CA VAL A 26 16.02 10.42 -4.83
C VAL A 26 14.57 10.22 -5.26
N ALA A 27 14.14 10.88 -6.34
CA ALA A 27 12.74 10.86 -6.78
C ALA A 27 12.30 9.51 -7.41
N GLY A 28 13.23 8.73 -7.96
CA GLY A 28 12.89 7.55 -8.77
C GLY A 28 12.56 6.27 -7.98
N HIS A 29 13.25 5.99 -6.87
CA HIS A 29 13.21 4.64 -6.28
C HIS A 29 12.07 4.42 -5.27
N GLY A 30 11.73 5.42 -4.46
CA GLY A 30 10.68 5.28 -3.44
C GLY A 30 9.26 5.20 -3.99
N HIS A 31 8.99 5.93 -5.09
CA HIS A 31 7.64 6.01 -5.68
C HIS A 31 7.18 4.70 -6.30
N TRP A 32 8.06 4.00 -7.03
CA TRP A 32 7.74 2.69 -7.62
C TRP A 32 7.59 1.60 -6.56
N LEU A 33 8.39 1.63 -5.49
CA LEU A 33 8.24 0.69 -4.38
C LEU A 33 6.91 0.91 -3.64
N GLY A 34 6.51 2.17 -3.44
CA GLY A 34 5.20 2.50 -2.88
C GLY A 34 4.04 2.01 -3.76
N ALA A 35 4.13 2.21 -5.07
CA ALA A 35 3.14 1.69 -6.02
C ALA A 35 3.08 0.15 -6.02
N ALA A 36 4.24 -0.52 -5.96
CA ALA A 36 4.32 -1.98 -5.88
C ALA A 36 3.72 -2.52 -4.57
N ALA A 37 4.03 -1.89 -3.43
CA ALA A 37 3.49 -2.27 -2.14
C ALA A 37 1.96 -2.09 -2.07
N LEU A 38 1.44 -0.98 -2.62
CA LEU A 38 0.00 -0.74 -2.72
C LEU A 38 -0.68 -1.79 -3.60
N GLY A 39 -0.10 -2.10 -4.76
CA GLY A 39 -0.60 -3.16 -5.64
C GLY A 39 -0.66 -4.53 -4.94
N ALA A 40 0.39 -4.88 -4.20
CA ALA A 40 0.44 -6.12 -3.43
C ALA A 40 -0.64 -6.18 -2.34
N ALA A 41 -0.85 -5.09 -1.60
CA ALA A 41 -1.89 -5.01 -0.57
C ALA A 41 -3.30 -5.22 -1.15
N ILE A 42 -3.59 -4.62 -2.30
CA ILE A 42 -4.87 -4.80 -3.00
C ILE A 42 -5.05 -6.25 -3.43
N ALA A 43 -4.02 -6.86 -4.03
CA ALA A 43 -4.08 -8.25 -4.50
C ALA A 43 -4.35 -9.23 -3.35
N ILE A 44 -3.66 -9.06 -2.21
CA ILE A 44 -3.87 -9.89 -1.01
C ILE A 44 -5.28 -9.69 -0.46
N GLY A 45 -5.76 -8.45 -0.36
CA GLY A 45 -7.10 -8.15 0.14
C GLY A 45 -8.20 -8.80 -0.72
N LEU A 46 -8.08 -8.71 -2.04
CA LEU A 46 -9.02 -9.35 -2.97
C LEU A 46 -8.98 -10.88 -2.82
N TRP A 47 -7.80 -11.48 -2.79
CA TRP A 47 -7.66 -12.93 -2.66
C TRP A 47 -8.24 -13.46 -1.35
N ALA A 48 -7.97 -12.80 -0.23
CA ALA A 48 -8.52 -13.16 1.07
C ALA A 48 -10.06 -13.06 1.08
N GLY A 49 -10.63 -12.00 0.50
CA GLY A 49 -12.08 -11.84 0.38
C GLY A 49 -12.74 -12.90 -0.50
N LEU A 50 -12.14 -13.24 -1.64
CA LEU A 50 -12.60 -14.33 -2.51
C LEU A 50 -12.56 -15.69 -1.81
N LYS A 51 -11.50 -15.96 -1.04
CA LYS A 51 -11.35 -17.21 -0.30
C LYS A 51 -12.38 -17.32 0.84
N ALA A 52 -12.54 -16.27 1.64
CA ALA A 52 -13.53 -16.23 2.72
C ALA A 52 -14.96 -16.49 2.20
N ARG A 53 -15.31 -15.94 1.04
CA ARG A 53 -16.62 -16.20 0.41
C ARG A 53 -16.76 -17.65 -0.04
N LYS A 54 -15.69 -18.27 -0.56
CA LYS A 54 -15.72 -19.68 -0.96
C LYS A 54 -15.88 -20.61 0.24
N ASP A 55 -15.15 -20.32 1.31
CA ASP A 55 -15.22 -21.09 2.56
C ASP A 55 -16.60 -20.94 3.21
N ALA A 56 -17.18 -19.73 3.22
CA ALA A 56 -18.54 -19.49 3.71
C ALA A 56 -19.61 -20.26 2.91
N GLN A 57 -19.49 -20.33 1.58
CA GLN A 57 -20.42 -21.12 0.77
C GLN A 57 -20.23 -22.63 0.92
N ALA A 58 -19.03 -23.09 1.29
CA ALA A 58 -18.81 -24.50 1.59
C ALA A 58 -19.49 -24.91 2.91
N SER A 59 -19.43 -24.06 3.94
CA SER A 59 -20.09 -24.31 5.23
C SER A 59 -21.62 -24.19 5.19
N ASP A 60 -22.18 -23.36 4.31
CA ASP A 60 -23.63 -23.27 4.12
C ASP A 60 -24.23 -24.56 3.51
N ASN A 61 -23.42 -25.31 2.74
CA ASN A 61 -23.84 -26.56 2.12
C ASN A 61 -23.77 -27.79 3.06
N GLU A 62 -23.11 -27.67 4.23
CA GLU A 62 -23.03 -28.74 5.24
C GLU A 62 -24.17 -28.68 6.27
N THR A 63 -24.90 -27.55 6.38
CA THR A 63 -26.01 -27.41 7.34
C THR A 63 -27.39 -27.81 6.75
N GLY A 64 -27.45 -28.14 5.46
CA GLY A 64 -28.70 -28.45 4.75
C GLY A 64 -29.10 -29.93 4.69
N ASP A 65 -28.26 -30.86 5.15
CA ASP A 65 -28.44 -32.31 4.96
C ASP A 65 -28.79 -33.09 6.24
N GLU A 66 -28.78 -32.44 7.41
CA GLU A 66 -29.09 -33.10 8.71
C GLU A 66 -30.53 -32.86 9.22
N ALA A 67 -31.35 -32.09 8.51
CA ALA A 67 -32.70 -31.72 8.97
C ALA A 67 -33.86 -32.46 8.25
N THR A 68 -33.58 -33.37 7.29
CA THR A 68 -34.63 -34.00 6.48
C THR A 68 -34.75 -35.53 6.63
N ASP A 69 -33.85 -36.20 7.34
CA ASP A 69 -33.87 -37.67 7.46
C ASP A 69 -34.63 -38.18 8.70
N ASP A 70 -34.85 -37.34 9.72
CA ASP A 70 -35.51 -37.75 10.98
C ASP A 70 -37.06 -37.70 10.93
N GLU A 71 -37.69 -37.01 9.97
CA GLU A 71 -39.17 -36.88 9.90
C GLU A 71 -39.87 -37.92 9.00
N VAL A 72 -39.14 -38.69 8.19
CA VAL A 72 -39.74 -39.61 7.19
C VAL A 72 -39.84 -41.06 7.70
N GLN A 73 -39.27 -41.36 8.87
CA GLN A 73 -39.15 -42.74 9.38
C GLN A 73 -40.28 -43.19 10.35
N GLU A 74 -41.33 -42.40 10.52
CA GLU A 74 -42.50 -42.70 11.37
C GLU A 74 -43.82 -42.52 10.59
N ALA A 75 -44.09 -43.36 9.58
CA ALA A 75 -45.41 -43.45 8.93
C ALA A 75 -45.70 -44.83 8.32
#